data_AF-A0A919SZ51-F1
#
_entry.id   AF-A0A919SZ51-F1
#
_cell.length_a   1.000
_cell.length_b   1.000
_cell.length_c   1.000
_cell.angle_alpha   90.00
_cell.angle_beta   90.00
_cell.angle_gamma   90.00
#
_symmetry.space_group_name_H-M   'P 1'
#
loop_
_entity.id
_entity.type
_entity.pdbx_description
1 polymer ?
#
loop_
_entity_poly.entity_id
_entity_poly.type
_entity_poly.pdbx_seq_one_letter_code
_entity_poly.pdbx_strand_id
1 'polypeptide(L)'
;MGYDWHITRAFVSYESRWFPILGTEVDALVNAEPDLLIPAGTPKRPDFCYVSWTGEAADEDDYLIFQDGRLSRKNPRPAFLRRMAAIAAHLDAWLIGDNCEVYADPTAWERGPAAFATRHFITRGPWHTGENNPPPIHTDEWAALVDTQPDFEWATRIEAVLPSGARPIPCPPTATWTTHPTAHPVPFFMDDDAIQVRNADPPTITRMKALAVPLKAHILDDNAQPA
;
A
#
# COMPACT_ATOMS: atom_id res chain seq x y z
N MET A 1 9.44 7.68 -21.69
CA MET A 1 9.21 7.21 -20.30
C MET A 1 8.32 8.25 -19.65
N GLY A 2 7.15 7.88 -19.11
CA GLY A 2 6.26 8.84 -18.45
C GLY A 2 6.28 8.61 -16.94
N TYR A 3 5.92 9.64 -16.19
CA TYR A 3 5.94 9.66 -14.73
C TYR A 3 4.51 9.54 -14.21
N ASP A 4 4.28 8.60 -13.30
CA ASP A 4 2.97 8.35 -12.72
C ASP A 4 2.85 9.02 -11.35
N TRP A 5 1.67 9.57 -11.10
CA TRP A 5 1.27 10.16 -9.83
C TRP A 5 0.18 9.29 -9.22
N HIS A 6 0.23 9.10 -7.91
CA HIS A 6 -0.62 8.18 -7.19
C HIS A 6 -1.23 8.88 -5.97
N ILE A 7 -2.53 8.72 -5.78
CA ILE A 7 -3.21 9.01 -4.52
C ILE A 7 -3.36 7.69 -3.79
N THR A 8 -2.69 7.55 -2.64
CA THR A 8 -2.62 6.30 -1.88
C THR A 8 -2.36 6.57 -0.39
N ARG A 9 -2.75 5.63 0.47
CA ARG A 9 -2.41 5.68 1.91
C ARG A 9 -1.08 4.99 2.21
N ALA A 10 -0.51 4.28 1.24
CA ALA A 10 0.84 3.76 1.32
C ALA A 10 1.85 4.86 0.91
N PHE A 11 3.06 4.82 1.47
CA PHE A 11 4.15 5.70 1.02
C PHE A 11 4.83 5.22 -0.26
N VAL A 12 4.53 3.98 -0.68
CA VAL A 12 4.98 3.42 -1.94
C VAL A 12 3.78 2.85 -2.70
N SER A 13 3.62 3.22 -3.97
CA SER A 13 2.38 2.99 -4.71
C SER A 13 2.02 1.51 -4.89
N TYR A 14 2.99 0.61 -5.03
CA TYR A 14 2.72 -0.83 -5.16
C TYR A 14 2.20 -1.48 -3.87
N GLU A 15 2.39 -0.85 -2.71
CA GLU A 15 1.90 -1.33 -1.40
C GLU A 15 0.48 -0.84 -1.08
N SER A 16 -0.17 -0.14 -2.01
CA SER A 16 -1.52 0.41 -1.80
C SER A 16 -2.56 -0.65 -1.48
N ARG A 17 -2.33 -1.92 -1.86
CA ARG A 17 -3.20 -3.05 -1.51
C ARG A 17 -3.22 -3.36 -0.01
N TRP A 18 -2.17 -3.01 0.71
CA TRP A 18 -2.09 -3.19 2.16
C TRP A 18 -2.79 -2.06 2.91
N PHE A 19 -2.75 -0.85 2.34
CA PHE A 19 -3.37 0.35 2.88
C PHE A 19 -4.40 0.92 1.88
N PRO A 20 -5.49 0.19 1.58
CA PRO A 20 -6.33 0.53 0.45
C PRO A 20 -7.18 1.77 0.71
N ILE A 21 -7.33 2.58 -0.35
CA ILE A 21 -8.53 3.36 -0.58
C ILE A 21 -9.60 2.38 -1.09
N LEU A 22 -10.74 2.30 -0.42
CA LEU A 22 -11.81 1.37 -0.78
C LEU A 22 -12.65 1.91 -1.94
N GLY A 23 -13.20 1.02 -2.77
CA GLY A 23 -14.12 1.42 -3.83
C GLY A 23 -15.33 2.20 -3.32
N THR A 24 -15.84 1.87 -2.12
CA THR A 24 -16.91 2.63 -1.46
C THR A 24 -16.51 4.05 -1.08
N GLU A 25 -15.23 4.29 -0.79
CA GLU A 25 -14.71 5.63 -0.52
C GLU A 25 -14.59 6.43 -1.82
N VAL A 26 -14.21 5.79 -2.93
CA VAL A 26 -14.20 6.40 -4.26
C VAL A 26 -15.62 6.75 -4.72
N ASP A 27 -16.59 5.86 -4.51
CA ASP A 27 -18.00 6.13 -4.79
C ASP A 27 -18.52 7.32 -3.94
N ALA A 28 -18.15 7.38 -2.66
CA ALA A 28 -18.52 8.49 -1.78
C ALA A 28 -17.90 9.83 -2.24
N LEU A 29 -16.63 9.82 -2.64
CA LEU A 29 -15.93 10.97 -3.21
C LEU A 29 -16.66 11.49 -4.46
N VAL A 30 -16.95 10.61 -5.42
CA VAL A 30 -17.63 10.98 -6.68
C VAL A 30 -19.03 11.53 -6.42
N ASN A 31 -19.76 10.99 -5.44
CA ASN A 31 -21.07 11.51 -5.07
C ASN A 31 -21.00 12.89 -4.36
N ALA A 32 -19.90 13.17 -3.66
CA ALA A 32 -19.71 14.42 -2.92
C ALA A 32 -19.17 15.56 -3.80
N GLU A 33 -18.42 15.24 -4.85
CA GLU A 33 -17.70 16.19 -5.69
C GLU A 33 -18.35 16.29 -7.08
N PRO A 34 -19.10 17.37 -7.38
CA PRO A 34 -19.91 17.46 -8.60
C PRO A 34 -19.10 17.57 -9.91
N ASP A 35 -17.80 17.82 -9.81
CA ASP A 35 -16.86 17.84 -10.94
C ASP A 35 -16.15 16.50 -11.14
N LEU A 36 -16.52 15.45 -10.40
CA LEU A 36 -16.03 14.09 -10.59
C LEU A 36 -17.16 13.19 -11.07
N LEU A 37 -16.86 12.29 -12.00
CA LEU A 37 -17.80 11.26 -12.42
C LEU A 37 -17.09 9.95 -12.77
N ILE A 38 -17.82 8.84 -12.67
CA ILE A 38 -17.42 7.55 -13.25
C ILE A 38 -18.12 7.43 -14.60
N PRO A 39 -17.40 7.46 -15.75
CA PRO A 39 -18.04 7.49 -17.06
C PRO A 39 -18.87 6.25 -17.33
N ALA A 40 -20.08 6.44 -17.85
CA ALA A 40 -20.95 5.35 -18.27
C ALA A 40 -20.27 4.48 -19.35
N GLY A 41 -20.44 3.16 -19.27
CA GLY A 41 -19.87 2.23 -20.24
C GLY A 41 -18.39 1.89 -20.03
N THR A 42 -17.73 2.46 -19.01
CA THR A 42 -16.39 2.03 -18.61
C THR A 42 -16.45 0.81 -17.69
N PRO A 43 -15.41 -0.05 -17.67
CA PRO A 43 -15.37 -1.17 -16.73
C PRO A 43 -15.40 -0.67 -15.28
N LYS A 44 -16.34 -1.20 -14.50
CA LYS A 44 -16.44 -0.99 -13.05
C LYS A 44 -16.42 -2.34 -12.33
N ARG A 45 -15.48 -2.49 -11.42
CA ARG A 45 -15.34 -3.62 -10.48
C ARG A 45 -15.10 -3.05 -9.07
N PRO A 46 -15.27 -3.83 -7.99
CA PRO A 46 -15.09 -3.33 -6.62
C PRO A 46 -13.73 -2.63 -6.37
N ASP A 47 -12.72 -3.03 -7.11
CA ASP A 47 -11.33 -2.60 -7.03
C ASP A 47 -10.84 -1.90 -8.31
N PHE A 48 -11.73 -1.57 -9.26
CA PHE A 48 -11.35 -0.93 -10.52
C PHE A 48 -12.44 0.01 -11.06
N CYS A 49 -12.08 1.26 -11.37
CA CYS A 49 -12.88 2.16 -12.19
C CYS A 49 -12.06 3.32 -12.77
N TYR A 50 -12.64 4.04 -13.73
CA TYR A 50 -12.14 5.34 -14.17
C TYR A 50 -12.92 6.45 -13.45
N VAL A 51 -12.21 7.46 -12.96
CA VAL A 51 -12.79 8.66 -12.35
C VAL A 51 -12.37 9.87 -13.19
N SER A 52 -13.29 10.40 -13.99
CA SER A 52 -13.05 11.58 -14.83
C SER A 52 -13.29 12.87 -14.06
N TRP A 53 -12.43 13.85 -14.29
CA TRP A 53 -12.62 15.22 -13.83
C TRP A 53 -13.31 16.03 -14.94
N THR A 54 -14.39 16.72 -14.60
CA THR A 54 -15.23 17.50 -15.53
C THR A 54 -15.40 18.96 -15.11
N GLY A 55 -14.47 19.47 -14.30
CA GLY A 55 -14.46 20.88 -13.91
C GLY A 55 -14.13 21.83 -15.07
N GLU A 56 -14.27 23.14 -14.86
CA GLU A 56 -14.02 24.17 -15.89
C GLU A 56 -12.59 24.13 -16.46
N ALA A 57 -11.61 23.70 -15.65
CA ALA A 57 -10.21 23.56 -16.05
C ALA A 57 -9.85 22.15 -16.58
N ALA A 58 -10.81 21.24 -16.64
CA ALA A 58 -10.60 19.88 -17.11
C ALA A 58 -10.36 19.83 -18.62
N ASP A 59 -9.72 18.74 -19.05
CA ASP A 59 -9.54 18.35 -20.44
C ASP A 59 -10.17 16.96 -20.62
N GLU A 60 -10.45 16.57 -21.85
CA GLU A 60 -11.15 15.31 -22.16
C GLU A 60 -10.41 14.07 -21.61
N ASP A 61 -9.09 14.19 -21.44
CA ASP A 61 -8.20 13.13 -20.95
C ASP A 61 -7.86 13.24 -19.44
N ASP A 62 -8.48 14.14 -18.68
CA ASP A 62 -8.21 14.26 -17.24
C ASP A 62 -9.05 13.24 -16.44
N TYR A 63 -8.53 12.00 -16.37
CA TYR A 63 -9.09 10.93 -15.54
C TYR A 63 -8.05 10.33 -14.59
N LEU A 64 -8.54 9.72 -13.52
CA LEU A 64 -7.79 8.84 -12.62
C LEU A 64 -8.20 7.39 -12.89
N ILE A 65 -7.23 6.48 -12.78
CA ILE A 65 -7.49 5.03 -12.73
C ILE A 65 -7.52 4.64 -11.26
N PHE A 66 -8.67 4.22 -10.75
CA PHE A 66 -8.75 3.53 -9.47
C PHE A 66 -8.39 2.07 -9.69
N GLN A 67 -7.35 1.58 -9.03
CA GLN A 67 -6.94 0.18 -9.05
C GLN A 67 -6.09 -0.13 -7.81
N ASP A 68 -6.17 -1.34 -7.27
CA ASP A 68 -5.25 -1.85 -6.23
C ASP A 68 -5.20 -0.94 -4.98
N GLY A 69 -6.33 -0.32 -4.63
CA GLY A 69 -6.42 0.57 -3.46
C GLY A 69 -5.79 1.96 -3.65
N ARG A 70 -5.47 2.37 -4.89
CA ARG A 70 -4.96 3.71 -5.22
C ARG A 70 -5.69 4.31 -6.42
N LEU A 71 -5.62 5.63 -6.55
CA LEU A 71 -5.95 6.35 -7.78
C LEU A 71 -4.65 6.79 -8.47
N SER A 72 -4.51 6.62 -9.77
CA SER A 72 -3.29 7.06 -10.47
C SER A 72 -3.55 7.78 -11.78
N ARG A 73 -2.60 8.64 -12.17
CA ARG A 73 -2.56 9.29 -13.48
C ARG A 73 -1.13 9.50 -13.94
N LYS A 74 -0.89 9.18 -15.21
CA LYS A 74 0.36 9.46 -15.91
C LYS A 74 0.43 10.89 -16.42
N ASN A 75 1.52 11.60 -16.16
CA ASN A 75 1.80 12.94 -16.66
C ASN A 75 0.61 13.93 -16.56
N PRO A 76 -0.04 14.08 -15.40
CA PRO A 76 -1.13 15.04 -15.21
C PRO A 76 -0.66 16.48 -15.46
N ARG A 77 -1.53 17.32 -16.02
CA ARG A 77 -1.28 18.75 -16.19
C ARG A 77 -1.28 19.45 -14.82
N PRO A 78 -0.63 20.62 -14.66
CA PRO A 78 -0.58 21.31 -13.36
C PRO A 78 -1.94 21.61 -12.72
N ALA A 79 -2.97 21.89 -13.53
CA ALA A 79 -4.33 22.08 -13.02
C ALA A 79 -4.90 20.78 -12.43
N PHE A 80 -4.70 19.65 -13.13
CA PHE A 80 -5.17 18.37 -12.65
C PHE A 80 -4.38 17.88 -11.44
N LEU A 81 -3.07 18.16 -11.36
CA LEU A 81 -2.26 17.89 -10.16
C LEU A 81 -2.81 18.59 -8.91
N ARG A 82 -3.22 19.85 -9.01
CA ARG A 82 -3.88 20.56 -7.89
C ARG A 82 -5.19 19.88 -7.51
N ARG A 83 -5.97 19.40 -8.48
CA ARG A 83 -7.20 18.66 -8.19
C ARG A 83 -6.90 17.31 -7.53
N MET A 84 -5.87 16.59 -7.98
CA MET A 84 -5.41 15.35 -7.36
C MET A 84 -5.01 15.57 -5.89
N ALA A 85 -4.33 16.67 -5.57
CA ALA A 85 -3.99 17.02 -4.19
C ALA A 85 -5.25 17.28 -3.34
N ALA A 86 -6.25 17.96 -3.89
CA ALA A 86 -7.54 18.15 -3.21
C ALA A 86 -8.29 16.82 -2.98
N ILE A 87 -8.27 15.92 -3.96
CA ILE A 87 -8.85 14.57 -3.83
C ILE A 87 -8.09 13.76 -2.76
N ALA A 88 -6.77 13.82 -2.74
CA ALA A 88 -5.95 13.15 -1.73
C ALA A 88 -6.29 13.64 -0.32
N ALA A 89 -6.44 14.96 -0.13
CA ALA A 89 -6.90 15.54 1.13
C ALA A 89 -8.30 15.06 1.54
N HIS A 90 -9.25 14.98 0.60
CA HIS A 90 -10.59 14.45 0.85
C HIS A 90 -10.55 12.99 1.34
N LEU A 91 -9.71 12.16 0.71
CA LEU A 91 -9.59 10.74 1.04
C LEU A 91 -8.69 10.44 2.25
N ASP A 92 -8.10 11.47 2.86
CA ASP A 92 -7.07 11.35 3.90
C ASP A 92 -5.94 10.41 3.44
N ALA A 93 -5.41 10.72 2.26
CA ALA A 93 -4.39 9.95 1.54
C ALA A 93 -3.26 10.88 1.07
N TRP A 94 -2.13 10.27 0.73
CA TRP A 94 -0.97 10.97 0.18
C TRP A 94 -1.10 11.10 -1.33
N LEU A 95 -0.69 12.25 -1.88
CA LEU A 95 -0.34 12.37 -3.29
C LEU A 95 1.17 12.11 -3.41
N ILE A 96 1.54 11.03 -4.09
CA ILE A 96 2.93 10.62 -4.27
C ILE A 96 3.33 10.45 -5.73
N GLY A 97 4.62 10.59 -5.98
CA GLY A 97 5.25 10.27 -7.25
C GLY A 97 5.86 8.86 -7.30
N ASP A 98 6.39 8.47 -8.46
CA ASP A 98 7.00 7.16 -8.68
C ASP A 98 8.24 6.90 -7.79
N ASN A 99 8.96 7.94 -7.37
CA ASN A 99 10.10 7.78 -6.46
C ASN A 99 9.73 8.04 -5.00
N CYS A 100 8.44 7.86 -4.66
CA CYS A 100 7.91 8.04 -3.31
C CYS A 100 8.05 9.49 -2.80
N GLU A 101 8.12 10.47 -3.70
CA GLU A 101 8.04 11.88 -3.33
C GLU A 101 6.64 12.18 -2.81
N VAL A 102 6.50 12.92 -1.70
CA VAL A 102 5.20 13.27 -1.14
C VAL A 102 4.90 14.72 -1.46
N TYR A 103 3.68 14.99 -1.92
CA TYR A 103 3.26 16.32 -2.35
C TYR A 103 2.03 16.77 -1.54
N ALA A 104 2.27 17.55 -0.48
CA ALA A 104 1.20 18.24 0.24
C ALA A 104 0.66 19.44 -0.56
N ASP A 105 1.55 20.10 -1.30
CA ASP A 105 1.26 21.09 -2.33
C ASP A 105 2.03 20.65 -3.59
N PRO A 106 1.40 20.54 -4.77
CA PRO A 106 2.09 20.15 -6.00
C PRO A 106 3.23 21.10 -6.41
N THR A 107 3.39 22.24 -5.76
CA THR A 107 4.51 23.18 -5.92
C THR A 107 5.60 23.04 -4.85
N ALA A 108 5.33 22.35 -3.75
CA ALA A 108 6.29 22.10 -2.67
C ALA A 108 6.72 20.62 -2.70
N TRP A 109 7.97 20.38 -3.05
CA TRP A 109 8.56 19.05 -2.96
C TRP A 109 9.16 18.86 -1.56
N GLU A 110 8.74 17.82 -0.86
CA GLU A 110 9.48 17.30 0.29
C GLU A 110 9.71 15.81 0.06
N ARG A 111 10.96 15.37 0.22
CA ARG A 111 11.26 13.94 0.23
C ARG A 111 10.54 13.36 1.44
N GLY A 112 9.71 12.34 1.20
CA GLY A 112 8.86 11.74 2.22
C GLY A 112 9.62 11.27 3.47
N PRO A 113 8.92 11.00 4.58
CA PRO A 113 9.53 10.76 5.88
C PRO A 113 10.57 9.64 5.83
N ALA A 114 11.76 9.87 6.39
CA ALA A 114 12.76 8.84 6.68
C ALA A 114 12.22 7.69 7.56
N ALA A 115 10.99 7.82 8.07
CA ALA A 115 10.30 6.93 8.98
C ALA A 115 9.89 5.56 8.40
N PHE A 116 10.11 5.29 7.11
CA PHE A 116 9.61 4.06 6.47
C PHE A 116 10.67 3.32 5.64
N ALA A 117 11.95 3.58 5.94
CA ALA A 117 13.06 3.23 5.07
C ALA A 117 13.46 1.75 5.07
N THR A 118 12.94 0.90 5.97
CA THR A 118 13.36 -0.51 6.04
C THR A 118 12.20 -1.48 5.91
N ARG A 119 12.35 -2.42 4.97
CA ARG A 119 11.55 -3.63 4.83
C ARG A 119 12.43 -4.81 5.20
N HIS A 120 11.79 -5.78 5.82
CA HIS A 120 12.35 -7.11 5.98
C HIS A 120 11.39 -8.11 5.37
N PHE A 121 11.96 -9.15 4.78
CA PHE A 121 11.23 -10.17 4.03
C PHE A 121 11.52 -11.53 4.65
N ILE A 122 10.50 -12.33 4.92
CA ILE A 122 10.64 -13.78 5.03
C ILE A 122 10.43 -14.34 3.63
N THR A 123 11.48 -14.91 3.04
CA THR A 123 11.45 -15.45 1.69
C THR A 123 12.41 -16.64 1.55
N ARG A 124 12.11 -17.56 0.63
CA ARG A 124 13.01 -18.66 0.25
C ARG A 124 14.04 -18.25 -0.81
N GLY A 125 13.78 -17.14 -1.49
CA GLY A 125 14.57 -16.62 -2.59
C GLY A 125 13.79 -15.44 -3.17
N PRO A 126 14.32 -14.21 -3.14
CA PRO A 126 13.57 -13.07 -3.63
C PRO A 126 13.44 -13.11 -5.15
N TRP A 127 12.22 -12.90 -5.67
CA TRP A 127 11.97 -12.83 -7.12
C TRP A 127 12.91 -11.87 -7.87
N HIS A 128 13.33 -10.76 -7.24
CA HIS A 128 14.13 -9.72 -7.88
C HIS A 128 15.62 -10.07 -8.02
N THR A 129 16.16 -11.04 -7.27
CA THR A 129 17.55 -11.52 -7.45
C THR A 129 17.64 -12.65 -8.47
N GLY A 130 16.50 -13.12 -9.01
CA GLY A 130 16.46 -14.27 -9.91
C GLY A 130 16.77 -15.59 -9.22
N GLU A 131 16.82 -15.62 -7.88
CA GLU A 131 16.97 -16.83 -7.07
C GLU A 131 15.66 -17.60 -6.94
N ASN A 132 14.93 -17.78 -8.06
CA ASN A 132 13.68 -18.55 -8.16
C ASN A 132 13.89 -20.07 -8.04
N ASN A 133 15.02 -20.52 -7.48
CA ASN A 133 15.35 -21.94 -7.42
C ASN A 133 14.55 -22.71 -6.35
N PRO A 134 14.12 -22.11 -5.22
CA PRO A 134 13.11 -22.71 -4.34
C PRO A 134 11.68 -22.24 -4.70
N PRO A 135 10.66 -23.08 -4.44
CA PRO A 135 9.26 -22.66 -4.57
C PRO A 135 8.93 -21.44 -3.69
N PRO A 136 8.07 -20.51 -4.16
CA PRO A 136 7.64 -19.36 -3.37
C PRO A 136 6.90 -19.80 -2.10
N ILE A 137 6.77 -18.89 -1.12
CA ILE A 137 5.89 -19.14 0.02
C ILE A 137 4.46 -18.89 -0.45
N HIS A 138 3.62 -19.93 -0.46
CA HIS A 138 2.24 -19.80 -0.90
C HIS A 138 1.33 -19.23 0.19
N THR A 139 0.24 -18.57 -0.21
CA THR A 139 -0.73 -17.97 0.72
C THR A 139 -1.37 -18.99 1.66
N ASP A 140 -1.68 -20.19 1.18
CA ASP A 140 -2.26 -21.28 1.97
C ASP A 140 -1.26 -21.85 2.98
N GLU A 141 0.00 -22.01 2.57
CA GLU A 141 1.10 -22.39 3.46
C GLU A 141 1.30 -21.36 4.59
N TRP A 142 1.38 -20.08 4.24
CA TRP A 142 1.48 -19.02 5.23
C TRP A 142 0.27 -19.01 6.16
N ALA A 143 -0.92 -19.20 5.60
CA ALA A 143 -2.13 -19.20 6.40
C ALA A 143 -2.16 -20.35 7.41
N ALA A 144 -1.80 -21.56 6.97
CA ALA A 144 -1.69 -22.73 7.83
C ALA A 144 -0.66 -22.53 8.95
N LEU A 145 0.47 -21.86 8.67
CA LEU A 145 1.44 -21.55 9.71
C LEU A 145 0.87 -20.55 10.74
N VAL A 146 0.26 -19.47 10.28
CA VAL A 146 -0.34 -18.43 11.14
C VAL A 146 -1.42 -19.02 12.06
N ASP A 147 -2.26 -19.91 11.54
CA ASP A 147 -3.33 -20.55 12.32
C ASP A 147 -2.81 -21.44 13.47
N THR A 148 -1.53 -21.83 13.43
CA THR A 148 -0.85 -22.55 14.54
C THR A 148 -0.15 -21.63 15.54
N GLN A 149 -0.05 -20.33 15.26
CA GLN A 149 0.61 -19.36 16.12
C GLN A 149 -0.41 -18.74 17.09
N PRO A 150 -0.32 -18.99 18.42
CA PRO A 150 -1.29 -18.47 19.38
C PRO A 150 -1.19 -16.95 19.60
N ASP A 151 -0.13 -16.32 19.11
CA ASP A 151 0.15 -14.89 19.20
C ASP A 151 -0.13 -14.13 17.89
N PHE A 152 -0.78 -14.78 16.91
CA PHE A 152 -1.22 -14.13 15.68
C PHE A 152 -2.74 -14.09 15.57
N GLU A 153 -3.23 -13.05 14.90
CA GLU A 153 -4.63 -12.93 14.49
C GLU A 153 -4.72 -12.47 13.03
N TRP A 154 -5.78 -12.86 12.34
CA TRP A 154 -6.14 -12.32 11.04
C TRP A 154 -6.90 -11.00 11.22
N ALA A 155 -6.19 -9.89 11.11
CA ALA A 155 -6.79 -8.57 11.23
C ALA A 155 -7.37 -8.11 9.89
N THR A 156 -8.57 -7.51 9.92
CA THR A 156 -9.15 -6.79 8.78
C THR A 156 -9.03 -5.27 8.94
N ARG A 157 -8.28 -4.83 9.95
CA ARG A 157 -7.91 -3.44 10.19
C ARG A 157 -6.48 -3.38 10.68
N ILE A 158 -5.72 -2.43 10.15
CA ILE A 158 -4.33 -2.16 10.57
C ILE A 158 -4.18 -0.68 10.90
N GLU A 159 -3.26 -0.36 11.80
CA GLU A 159 -2.85 1.03 12.01
C GLU A 159 -2.08 1.54 10.79
N ALA A 160 -2.49 2.69 10.27
CA ALA A 160 -1.82 3.36 9.16
C ALA A 160 -1.51 4.81 9.56
N VAL A 161 -0.35 5.31 9.12
CA VAL A 161 0.02 6.71 9.27
C VAL A 161 -0.49 7.49 8.07
N LEU A 162 -1.53 8.31 8.30
CA LEU A 162 -2.21 9.09 7.27
C LEU A 162 -1.87 10.58 7.41
N PRO A 163 -2.23 11.44 6.43
CA PRO A 163 -2.06 12.89 6.55
C PRO A 163 -2.69 13.48 7.82
N SER A 164 -3.86 12.98 8.23
CA SER A 164 -4.55 13.42 9.45
C SER A 164 -3.99 12.81 10.75
N GLY A 165 -3.07 11.84 10.68
CA GLY A 165 -2.49 11.15 11.82
C GLY A 165 -2.64 9.62 11.74
N ALA A 166 -2.10 8.93 12.76
CA ALA A 166 -2.17 7.49 12.86
C ALA A 166 -3.59 7.03 13.27
N ARG A 167 -4.19 6.10 12.51
CA ARG A 167 -5.49 5.50 12.86
C ARG A 167 -5.68 4.12 12.22
N PRO A 168 -6.55 3.27 12.78
CA PRO A 168 -6.88 1.99 12.18
C PRO A 168 -7.74 2.16 10.92
N ILE A 169 -7.29 1.63 9.79
CA ILE A 169 -8.03 1.60 8.51
C ILE A 169 -8.43 0.17 8.14
N PRO A 170 -9.51 -0.03 7.37
CA PRO A 170 -9.80 -1.33 6.77
C PRO A 170 -8.69 -1.80 5.84
N CYS A 171 -8.41 -3.10 5.82
CA CYS A 171 -7.45 -3.75 4.95
C CYS A 171 -7.90 -5.17 4.61
N PRO A 172 -7.33 -5.81 3.56
CA PRO A 172 -7.49 -7.25 3.37
C PRO A 172 -7.03 -8.04 4.61
N PRO A 173 -7.54 -9.26 4.84
CA PRO A 173 -7.09 -10.10 5.95
C PRO A 173 -5.56 -10.18 6.00
N THR A 174 -4.99 -9.68 7.09
CA THR A 174 -3.54 -9.56 7.28
C THR A 174 -3.14 -10.24 8.58
N ALA A 175 -2.21 -11.19 8.49
CA ALA A 175 -1.66 -11.85 9.66
C ALA A 175 -0.94 -10.82 10.54
N THR A 176 -1.36 -10.69 11.79
CA THR A 176 -0.89 -9.63 12.68
C THR A 176 -0.40 -10.25 13.99
N TRP A 177 0.86 -9.97 14.34
CA TRP A 177 1.44 -10.40 15.61
C TRP A 177 0.92 -9.52 16.75
N THR A 178 0.20 -10.11 17.71
CA THR A 178 -0.55 -9.38 18.76
C THR A 178 0.17 -9.26 20.09
N THR A 179 1.23 -10.05 20.32
CA THR A 179 1.98 -10.05 21.59
C THR A 179 3.34 -9.34 21.47
N HIS A 180 3.46 -8.34 20.59
CA HIS A 180 4.67 -7.55 20.44
C HIS A 180 5.00 -6.80 21.77
N PRO A 181 6.28 -6.70 22.20
CA PRO A 181 6.65 -6.04 23.46
C PRO A 181 6.23 -4.57 23.60
N THR A 182 6.02 -3.85 22.51
CA THR A 182 5.52 -2.46 22.51
C THR A 182 4.00 -2.37 22.68
N ALA A 183 3.29 -3.51 22.76
CA ALA A 183 1.84 -3.63 22.73
C ALA A 183 1.16 -3.10 21.45
N HIS A 184 1.93 -2.72 20.43
CA HIS A 184 1.42 -2.40 19.10
C HIS A 184 1.43 -3.65 18.22
N PRO A 185 0.29 -4.05 17.64
CA PRO A 185 0.24 -5.18 16.72
C PRO A 185 1.12 -4.94 15.49
N VAL A 186 1.86 -5.97 15.05
CA VAL A 186 2.76 -5.86 13.88
C VAL A 186 2.18 -6.64 12.71
N PRO A 187 1.79 -5.98 11.61
CA PRO A 187 1.25 -6.66 10.44
C PRO A 187 2.36 -7.32 9.61
N PHE A 188 2.08 -8.54 9.15
CA PHE A 188 2.90 -9.34 8.24
C PHE A 188 2.16 -9.43 6.91
N PHE A 189 2.60 -8.63 5.93
CA PHE A 189 1.95 -8.54 4.63
C PHE A 189 2.46 -9.64 3.71
N MET A 190 1.57 -10.48 3.19
CA MET A 190 1.91 -11.40 2.12
C MET A 190 1.80 -10.65 0.79
N ASP A 191 2.88 -10.61 0.02
CA ASP A 191 2.89 -10.09 -1.35
C ASP A 191 3.70 -11.00 -2.26
N ASP A 192 3.04 -11.48 -3.31
CA ASP A 192 3.52 -12.49 -4.27
C ASP A 192 4.12 -13.75 -3.60
N ASP A 193 5.42 -13.73 -3.28
CA ASP A 193 6.22 -14.86 -2.80
C ASP A 193 6.88 -14.63 -1.44
N ALA A 194 6.67 -13.46 -0.82
CA ALA A 194 7.35 -13.05 0.39
C ALA A 194 6.39 -12.49 1.44
N ILE A 195 6.76 -12.70 2.70
CA ILE A 195 6.09 -12.08 3.84
C ILE A 195 6.91 -10.86 4.25
N GLN A 196 6.34 -9.68 4.09
CA GLN A 196 7.00 -8.41 4.35
C GLN A 196 6.55 -7.82 5.69
N VAL A 197 7.52 -7.27 6.43
CA VAL A 197 7.28 -6.44 7.61
C VAL A 197 8.02 -5.11 7.46
N ARG A 198 7.31 -4.01 7.73
CA ARG A 198 7.85 -2.65 7.70
C ARG A 198 8.44 -2.28 9.05
N ASN A 199 9.60 -1.60 9.06
CA ASN A 199 10.25 -1.07 10.27
C ASN A 199 10.44 -2.13 11.37
N ALA A 200 10.80 -3.36 10.99
CA ALA A 200 11.00 -4.45 11.94
C ALA A 200 12.12 -4.10 12.94
N ASP A 201 11.75 -4.03 14.20
CA ASP A 201 12.67 -3.85 15.32
C ASP A 201 13.29 -5.20 15.75
N PRO A 202 14.26 -5.23 16.70
CA PRO A 202 14.91 -6.49 17.07
C PRO A 202 13.96 -7.61 17.57
N PRO A 203 12.91 -7.32 18.38
CA PRO A 203 11.86 -8.29 18.67
C PRO A 203 11.14 -8.82 17.43
N THR A 204 10.76 -7.94 16.51
CA THR A 204 10.12 -8.31 15.25
C THR A 204 11.02 -9.20 14.40
N ILE A 205 12.30 -8.86 14.23
CA ILE A 205 13.28 -9.70 13.52
C ILE A 205 13.40 -11.07 14.19
N THR A 206 13.45 -11.13 15.52
CA THR A 206 13.50 -12.40 16.26
C THR A 206 12.26 -13.25 15.98
N ARG A 207 11.07 -12.63 15.96
CA ARG A 207 9.82 -13.35 15.63
C ARG A 207 9.80 -13.83 14.19
N MET A 208 10.24 -12.98 13.25
CA MET A 208 10.41 -13.37 11.85
C MET A 208 11.37 -14.57 11.72
N LYS A 209 12.44 -14.65 12.52
CA LYS A 209 13.40 -15.78 12.48
C LYS A 209 12.73 -17.06 12.91
N ALA A 210 11.91 -17.00 13.95
CA ALA A 210 11.13 -18.14 14.42
C ALA A 210 10.11 -18.63 13.36
N LEU A 211 9.47 -17.71 12.63
CA LEU A 211 8.52 -18.05 11.55
C LEU A 211 9.21 -18.58 10.28
N ALA A 212 10.42 -18.11 9.99
CA ALA A 212 11.18 -18.55 8.82
C ALA A 212 11.61 -20.02 8.91
N VAL A 213 11.86 -20.55 10.11
CA VAL A 213 12.27 -21.95 10.34
C VAL A 213 11.27 -22.98 9.78
N PRO A 214 9.98 -22.99 10.19
CA PRO A 214 9.00 -23.93 9.64
C PRO A 214 8.76 -23.72 8.14
N LEU A 215 8.92 -22.49 7.64
CA LEU A 215 8.84 -22.17 6.21
C LEU A 215 10.09 -22.58 5.42
N LYS A 216 11.18 -23.02 6.08
CA LYS A 216 12.48 -23.25 5.43
C LYS A 216 12.93 -22.02 4.61
N ALA A 217 12.71 -20.85 5.16
CA ALA A 217 12.96 -19.55 4.55
C ALA A 217 14.11 -18.80 5.27
N HIS A 218 14.48 -17.65 4.73
CA HIS A 218 15.46 -16.73 5.29
C HIS A 218 14.83 -15.35 5.53
N ILE A 219 15.52 -14.52 6.31
CA ILE A 219 15.17 -13.10 6.44
C ILE A 219 16.16 -12.26 5.67
N LEU A 220 15.64 -11.40 4.81
CA LEU A 220 16.42 -10.44 4.06
C LEU A 220 15.96 -9.01 4.36
N ASP A 221 16.89 -8.06 4.30
CA ASP A 221 16.59 -6.64 4.26
C ASP A 221 16.32 -6.15 2.82
N ASP A 222 16.12 -4.84 2.68
CA ASP A 222 15.92 -4.17 1.39
C ASP A 222 17.04 -4.34 0.36
N ASN A 223 18.25 -4.68 0.80
CA ASN A 223 19.42 -4.87 -0.06
C ASN A 223 19.71 -6.37 -0.28
N ALA A 224 18.72 -7.24 -0.02
CA ALA A 224 18.85 -8.68 -0.04
C ALA A 224 19.98 -9.21 0.87
N GLN A 225 20.32 -8.48 1.94
CA GLN A 225 21.29 -8.93 2.94
C GLN A 225 20.59 -9.69 4.06
N PRO A 226 21.23 -10.73 4.64
CA PRO A 226 20.69 -11.42 5.81
C PRO A 226 20.52 -10.47 7.00
N ALA A 227 19.34 -10.50 7.63
CA ALA A 227 19.02 -9.75 8.85
C ALA A 227 19.04 -10.61 10.13
#